data_AF-A0A5B7DJI1-F1
#
_entry.id   AF-A0A5B7DJI1-F1
#
_cell.length_a   1.000
_cell.length_b   1.000
_cell.length_c   1.000
_cell.angle_alpha   90.00
_cell.angle_beta   90.00
_cell.angle_gamma   90.00
#
_symmetry.space_group_name_H-M   'P 1'
#
loop_
_entity.id
_entity.type
_entity.pdbx_description
1 polymer ?
#
loop_
_entity_poly.entity_id
_entity_poly.type
_entity_poly.pdbx_seq_one_letter_code
_entity_poly.pdbx_strand_id
1 'polypeptide(L)'
;MFPQVLRLSNMSVACVEKGHTDMLAHFKSTYYDEVLQLGYTVFFPPSAHSTSALYSEGMVQQVDFLENAGDVAAKVSDWVTTVTRGRIGPVDAVTEALPAGGNAGIAVVALAFSGQWLHGFQPELTFDKGLFYTTPQERY
;
A
#
# COMPACT_ATOMS: atom_id res chain seq x y z
N MET A 1 18.32 10.38 8.90
CA MET A 1 18.67 9.92 7.54
C MET A 1 17.46 9.92 6.58
N PHE A 2 16.24 9.61 7.05
CA PHE A 2 15.01 9.60 6.25
C PHE A 2 14.63 10.88 5.45
N PRO A 3 14.86 12.13 5.91
CA PRO A 3 14.34 13.31 5.22
C PRO A 3 14.97 13.59 3.86
N GLN A 4 16.21 13.14 3.62
CA GLN A 4 16.94 13.46 2.38
C GLN A 4 16.47 12.62 1.19
N VAL A 5 16.06 11.36 1.42
CA VAL A 5 15.63 10.43 0.36
C VAL A 5 14.27 10.82 -0.21
N LEU A 6 13.36 11.28 0.65
CA LEU A 6 12.01 11.72 0.27
C LEU A 6 11.92 13.22 -0.03
N ARG A 7 13.06 13.92 -0.11
CA ARG A 7 13.14 15.38 -0.30
C ARG A 7 12.36 16.21 0.73
N LEU A 8 12.27 15.71 1.97
CA LEU A 8 11.64 16.35 3.13
C LEU A 8 12.64 17.10 4.02
N SER A 9 13.89 17.27 3.56
CA SER A 9 14.99 17.86 4.35
C SER A 9 14.73 19.26 4.88
N ASN A 10 13.80 20.00 4.25
CA ASN A 10 13.46 21.38 4.62
C ASN A 10 12.20 21.46 5.50
N MET A 11 11.66 20.32 5.96
CA MET A 11 10.46 20.25 6.80
C MET A 11 10.79 19.66 8.18
N SER A 12 10.20 20.23 9.23
CA SER A 12 10.24 19.61 10.56
C SER A 12 9.41 18.31 10.58
N VAL A 13 9.79 17.35 11.42
CA VAL A 13 9.06 16.07 11.60
C VAL A 13 7.56 16.30 11.85
N ALA A 14 7.21 17.22 12.76
CA ALA A 14 5.81 17.55 13.06
C ALA A 14 5.02 18.08 11.84
N CYS A 15 5.69 18.79 10.92
CA CYS A 15 5.06 19.29 9.70
C CYS A 15 4.78 18.14 8.71
N VAL A 16 5.72 17.21 8.60
CA VAL A 16 5.56 15.99 7.79
C VAL A 16 4.42 15.13 8.33
N GLU A 17 4.39 14.90 9.64
CA GLU A 17 3.33 14.12 10.31
C GLU A 17 1.95 14.76 10.13
N LYS A 18 1.87 16.08 10.33
CA LYS A 18 0.62 16.82 10.12
C LYS A 18 0.17 16.77 8.67
N GLY A 19 1.05 17.07 7.72
CA GLY A 19 0.72 17.04 6.29
C GLY A 19 0.26 15.65 5.83
N HIS A 20 0.90 14.60 6.33
CA HIS A 20 0.48 13.22 6.09
C HIS A 20 -0.90 12.94 6.68
N THR A 21 -1.16 13.36 7.91
CA THR A 21 -2.46 13.21 8.58
C THR A 21 -3.57 13.95 7.84
N ASP A 22 -3.34 15.20 7.45
CA ASP A 22 -4.29 16.03 6.71
C ASP A 22 -4.61 15.42 5.33
N MET A 23 -3.58 14.90 4.63
CA MET A 23 -3.74 14.20 3.35
C MET A 23 -4.61 12.94 3.52
N LEU A 24 -4.34 12.12 4.53
CA LEU A 24 -5.11 10.90 4.79
C LEU A 24 -6.56 11.21 5.19
N ALA A 25 -6.78 12.23 6.01
CA ALA A 25 -8.12 12.69 6.36
C ALA A 25 -8.89 13.15 5.11
N HIS A 26 -8.22 13.83 4.17
CA HIS A 26 -8.83 14.24 2.91
C HIS A 26 -9.25 13.04 2.06
N PHE A 27 -8.37 12.05 1.89
CA PHE A 27 -8.67 10.84 1.12
C PHE A 27 -9.64 9.86 1.79
N LYS A 28 -9.88 10.00 3.10
CA LYS A 28 -10.91 9.25 3.83
C LYS A 28 -12.30 9.91 3.78
N SER A 29 -12.45 11.04 3.09
CA SER A 29 -13.77 11.62 2.87
C SER A 29 -14.64 10.70 2.00
N THR A 30 -15.96 10.81 2.15
CA THR A 30 -16.94 9.93 1.50
C THR A 30 -16.80 9.85 -0.02
N TYR A 31 -16.36 10.93 -0.68
CA TYR A 31 -16.10 10.94 -2.12
C TYR A 31 -14.94 10.02 -2.52
N TYR A 32 -13.83 10.08 -1.78
CA TYR A 32 -12.63 9.32 -2.13
C TYR A 32 -12.67 7.88 -1.63
N ASP A 33 -13.44 7.57 -0.58
CA ASP A 33 -13.51 6.22 0.00
C ASP A 33 -14.01 5.14 -0.98
N GLU A 34 -14.84 5.51 -1.96
CA GLU A 34 -15.31 4.60 -3.03
C GLU A 34 -14.27 4.43 -4.16
N VAL A 35 -13.50 5.48 -4.41
CA VAL A 35 -12.61 5.62 -5.56
C VAL A 35 -11.20 5.15 -5.24
N LEU A 36 -10.71 5.45 -4.04
CA LEU A 36 -9.34 5.25 -3.58
C LEU A 36 -9.35 4.49 -2.25
N GLN A 37 -8.83 3.26 -2.28
CA GLN A 37 -8.54 2.51 -1.07
C GLN A 37 -7.04 2.58 -0.81
N LEU A 38 -6.67 3.29 0.25
CA LEU A 38 -5.29 3.47 0.69
C LEU A 38 -5.15 2.97 2.13
N GLY A 39 -4.18 2.09 2.34
CA GLY A 39 -3.77 1.69 3.68
C GLY A 39 -2.27 1.54 3.77
N TYR A 40 -1.77 1.70 4.99
CA TYR A 40 -0.39 1.49 5.35
C TYR A 40 -0.34 0.83 6.72
N THR A 41 0.57 -0.11 6.86
CA THR A 41 0.82 -0.79 8.13
C THR A 41 2.27 -1.23 8.16
N VAL A 42 2.78 -1.49 9.36
CA VAL A 42 4.08 -2.12 9.53
C VAL A 42 3.93 -3.38 10.37
N PHE A 43 4.43 -4.48 9.83
CA PHE A 43 4.48 -5.77 10.51
C PHE A 43 5.83 -5.91 11.22
N PHE A 44 5.86 -6.20 12.52
CA PHE A 44 7.09 -6.34 13.30
C PHE A 44 7.07 -7.62 14.15
N PRO A 45 8.25 -8.20 14.46
CA PRO A 45 8.32 -9.31 15.40
C PRO A 45 7.91 -8.86 16.81
N PRO A 46 7.32 -9.75 17.63
CA PRO A 46 6.98 -9.43 19.03
C PRO A 46 8.17 -8.98 19.87
N SER A 47 9.38 -9.43 19.51
CA SER A 47 10.65 -9.06 20.16
C SER A 47 11.13 -7.65 19.81
N ALA A 48 10.61 -7.02 18.75
CA ALA A 48 10.93 -5.64 18.41
C ALA A 48 10.02 -4.67 19.20
N HIS A 49 10.61 -3.84 20.05
CA HIS A 49 9.89 -2.73 20.66
C HIS A 49 9.58 -1.67 19.59
N SER A 50 8.29 -1.43 19.33
CA SER A 50 7.84 -0.31 18.49
C SER A 50 8.15 1.00 19.21
N THR A 51 9.23 1.68 18.81
CA THR A 51 9.68 2.95 19.43
C THR A 51 9.30 4.18 18.61
N SER A 52 8.54 4.01 17.53
CA SER A 52 8.31 5.06 16.55
C SER A 52 6.97 5.74 16.74
N ALA A 53 6.99 6.96 17.31
CA ALA A 53 5.84 7.88 17.40
C ALA A 53 5.20 8.22 16.03
N LEU A 54 5.86 7.90 14.91
CA LEU A 54 5.35 8.08 13.54
C LEU A 54 4.20 7.12 13.19
N TYR A 55 4.07 6.00 13.91
CA TYR A 55 3.01 5.02 13.67
C TYR A 55 2.02 5.13 14.82
N SER A 56 0.86 5.74 14.56
CA SER A 56 -0.22 5.77 15.54
C SER A 56 -0.66 4.34 15.90
N GLU A 57 -1.16 4.15 17.11
CA GLU A 57 -1.81 2.91 17.53
C GLU A 57 -2.82 2.44 16.45
N GLY A 58 -2.68 1.20 15.97
CA GLY A 58 -3.46 0.65 14.84
C GLY A 58 -2.73 0.54 13.50
N MET A 59 -1.53 1.11 13.36
CA MET A 59 -0.69 1.03 12.14
C MET A 59 0.45 0.04 12.24
N VAL A 60 0.46 -0.73 13.32
CA VAL A 60 1.48 -1.70 13.65
C VAL A 60 0.79 -3.02 13.93
N GLN A 61 1.29 -4.09 13.32
CA GLN A 61 0.84 -5.44 13.59
C GLN A 61 2.01 -6.30 14.04
N GLN A 62 1.84 -6.99 15.16
CA GLN A 62 2.85 -7.94 15.64
C GLN A 62 2.65 -9.29 14.96
N VAL A 63 3.71 -9.81 14.36
CA VAL A 63 3.70 -11.11 13.68
C VAL A 63 5.05 -11.80 13.86
N ASP A 64 5.02 -13.13 14.02
CA ASP A 64 6.24 -13.92 14.16
C ASP A 64 6.77 -14.33 12.79
N PHE A 65 7.89 -13.72 12.38
CA PHE A 65 8.55 -13.99 11.11
C PHE A 65 9.42 -15.25 11.11
N LEU A 66 9.79 -15.80 12.28
CA LEU A 66 10.70 -16.92 12.40
C LEU A 66 9.98 -18.26 12.44
N GLU A 67 8.96 -18.36 13.28
CA GLU A 67 8.26 -19.63 13.50
C GLU A 67 7.10 -19.85 12.52
N ASN A 68 6.53 -18.76 11.97
CA ASN A 68 5.28 -18.82 11.20
C ASN A 68 5.29 -17.97 9.92
N ALA A 69 6.34 -18.07 9.11
CA ALA A 69 6.50 -17.32 7.86
C ALA A 69 5.30 -17.44 6.88
N GLY A 70 4.69 -18.63 6.78
CA GLY A 70 3.47 -18.84 5.98
C GLY A 70 2.26 -18.04 6.50
N ASP A 71 2.09 -17.99 7.82
CA ASP A 71 1.01 -17.24 8.46
C ASP A 71 1.21 -15.73 8.32
N VAL A 72 2.46 -15.26 8.24
CA VAL A 72 2.78 -13.86 7.97
C VAL A 72 2.30 -13.46 6.58
N ALA A 73 2.64 -14.25 5.56
CA ALA A 73 2.24 -13.95 4.18
C ALA A 73 0.72 -13.95 4.03
N ALA A 74 0.02 -14.89 4.69
CA ALA A 74 -1.42 -14.90 4.76
C ALA A 74 -1.98 -13.65 5.45
N LYS A 75 -1.45 -13.25 6.62
CA LYS A 75 -1.89 -12.04 7.34
C LYS A 75 -1.69 -10.76 6.53
N VAL A 76 -0.56 -10.63 5.84
CA VAL A 76 -0.30 -9.48 4.96
C VAL A 76 -1.30 -9.49 3.80
N SER A 77 -1.50 -10.64 3.16
CA SER A 77 -2.46 -10.79 2.06
C SER A 77 -3.88 -10.47 2.48
N ASP A 78 -4.33 -10.97 3.63
CA ASP A 78 -5.64 -10.71 4.19
C ASP A 78 -5.81 -9.22 4.51
N TRP A 79 -4.80 -8.59 5.10
CA TRP A 79 -4.82 -7.16 5.38
C TRP A 79 -4.91 -6.34 4.09
N VAL A 80 -4.10 -6.65 3.08
CA VAL A 80 -4.12 -5.97 1.76
C VAL A 80 -5.49 -6.14 1.09
N THR A 81 -6.00 -7.36 1.04
CA THR A 81 -7.30 -7.68 0.46
C THR A 81 -8.42 -6.92 1.18
N THR A 82 -8.38 -6.88 2.52
CA THR A 82 -9.37 -6.18 3.34
C THR A 82 -9.35 -4.67 3.09
N VAL A 83 -8.16 -4.05 3.19
CA VAL A 83 -7.98 -2.60 2.98
C VAL A 83 -8.42 -2.18 1.59
N THR A 84 -8.15 -3.02 0.58
CA THR A 84 -8.45 -2.72 -0.82
C THR A 84 -9.83 -3.21 -1.26
N ARG A 85 -10.66 -3.70 -0.32
CA ARG A 85 -12.00 -4.25 -0.59
C ARG A 85 -11.99 -5.33 -1.69
N GLY A 86 -10.95 -6.16 -1.69
CA GLY A 86 -10.75 -7.26 -2.64
C GLY A 86 -10.20 -6.84 -4.01
N ARG A 87 -9.87 -5.56 -4.22
CA ARG A 87 -9.30 -5.09 -5.52
C ARG A 87 -7.87 -5.56 -5.74
N ILE A 88 -7.10 -5.74 -4.66
CA ILE A 88 -5.81 -6.44 -4.69
C ILE A 88 -6.05 -7.81 -4.07
N GLY A 89 -5.82 -8.86 -4.85
CA GLY A 89 -5.92 -10.24 -4.39
C GLY A 89 -4.77 -10.64 -3.45
N PRO A 90 -4.66 -11.94 -3.14
CA PRO A 90 -3.55 -12.47 -2.34
C PRO A 90 -2.19 -12.06 -2.91
N VAL A 91 -1.26 -11.69 -2.03
CA VAL A 91 0.07 -11.20 -2.42
C VAL A 91 1.11 -12.27 -2.10
N ASP A 92 1.33 -13.18 -3.05
CA ASP A 92 2.25 -14.31 -2.86
C ASP A 92 3.73 -13.86 -2.69
N ALA A 93 4.07 -12.70 -3.26
CA ALA A 93 5.41 -12.11 -3.22
C ALA A 93 5.87 -11.65 -1.81
N VAL A 94 4.98 -11.66 -0.80
CA VAL A 94 5.35 -11.30 0.58
C VAL A 94 6.35 -12.30 1.16
N THR A 95 6.29 -13.57 0.74
CA THR A 95 7.19 -14.63 1.22
C THR A 95 8.65 -14.40 0.81
N GLU A 96 8.90 -13.81 -0.36
CA GLU A 96 10.25 -13.48 -0.85
C GLU A 96 10.85 -12.27 -0.13
N ALA A 97 10.02 -11.42 0.47
CA ALA A 97 10.42 -10.18 1.13
C ALA A 97 10.59 -10.33 2.65
N LEU A 98 10.42 -11.53 3.21
CA LEU A 98 10.56 -11.74 4.65
C LEU A 98 12.02 -11.54 5.09
N PRO A 99 12.28 -10.69 6.10
CA PRO A 99 13.63 -10.41 6.54
C PRO A 99 14.31 -11.66 7.11
N ALA A 100 15.47 -12.00 6.55
CA ALA A 100 16.30 -13.08 7.08
C ALA A 100 16.70 -12.77 8.54
N GLY A 101 16.35 -13.67 9.46
CA GLY A 101 16.74 -13.57 10.87
C GLY A 101 15.74 -12.88 11.80
N GLY A 102 14.51 -12.57 11.36
CA GLY A 102 13.36 -12.37 12.25
C GLY A 102 13.30 -11.10 13.09
N ASN A 103 14.34 -10.25 13.05
CA ASN A 103 14.44 -9.05 13.87
C ASN A 103 14.07 -7.74 13.15
N ALA A 104 13.70 -7.81 11.87
CA ALA A 104 13.28 -6.64 11.09
C ALA A 104 11.79 -6.72 10.77
N GLY A 105 11.17 -5.55 10.60
CA GLY A 105 9.77 -5.44 10.19
C GLY A 105 9.61 -5.21 8.70
N ILE A 106 8.38 -5.32 8.23
CA ILE A 106 7.97 -5.10 6.84
C ILE A 106 6.97 -3.95 6.81
N ALA A 107 7.29 -2.89 6.08
CA ALA A 107 6.35 -1.82 5.78
C ALA A 107 5.51 -2.21 4.56
N VAL A 108 4.19 -2.19 4.69
CA VAL A 108 3.26 -2.55 3.63
C VAL A 108 2.39 -1.35 3.32
N VAL A 109 2.32 -0.99 2.04
CA VAL A 109 1.44 0.04 1.51
C VAL A 109 0.57 -0.60 0.45
N ALA A 110 -0.75 -0.46 0.59
CA ALA A 110 -1.73 -0.96 -0.37
C ALA A 110 -2.52 0.21 -0.94
N LEU A 111 -2.60 0.28 -2.27
CA LEU A 111 -3.31 1.33 -2.99
C LEU A 111 -4.11 0.71 -4.14
N ALA A 112 -5.42 0.88 -4.11
CA ALA A 112 -6.31 0.55 -5.23
C ALA A 112 -7.11 1.79 -5.64
N PHE A 113 -7.14 2.09 -6.94
CA PHE A 113 -7.82 3.25 -7.49
C PHE A 113 -8.78 2.86 -8.62
N SER A 114 -10.00 3.38 -8.58
CA SER A 114 -11.00 3.24 -9.63
C SER A 114 -11.82 4.53 -9.71
N GLY A 115 -11.50 5.36 -10.71
CA GLY A 115 -12.14 6.64 -10.94
C GLY A 115 -13.19 6.59 -12.05
N GLN A 116 -14.07 7.59 -12.04
CA GLN A 116 -14.95 7.89 -13.17
C GLN A 116 -14.40 9.08 -13.95
N TRP A 117 -14.50 9.00 -15.28
CA TRP A 117 -14.17 10.12 -16.15
C TRP A 117 -15.24 11.20 -16.03
N LEU A 118 -14.83 12.48 -16.04
CA LEU A 118 -15.78 13.61 -16.10
C LEU A 118 -16.65 13.54 -17.36
N HIS A 119 -16.06 13.08 -18.47
CA HIS A 119 -16.75 12.73 -19.70
C HIS A 119 -16.45 11.27 -20.01
N GLY A 120 -17.41 10.40 -19.71
CA GLY A 120 -17.30 8.96 -19.93
C GLY A 120 -17.20 8.58 -21.41
N PHE A 121 -16.63 7.41 -21.66
CA PHE A 121 -16.64 6.79 -22.98
C PHE A 121 -17.99 6.12 -23.24
N GLN A 122 -18.43 6.12 -24.50
CA GLN A 122 -19.58 5.32 -24.94
C GLN A 122 -19.11 3.88 -25.17
N PRO A 123 -19.60 2.89 -24.38
CA PRO A 123 -19.15 1.51 -24.52
C PRO A 123 -19.39 0.94 -25.91
N GLU A 124 -20.44 1.38 -26.60
CA GLU A 124 -20.83 0.96 -27.95
C GLU A 124 -19.83 1.44 -29.02
N LEU A 125 -19.08 2.50 -28.72
CA LEU A 125 -18.01 3.02 -29.57
C LEU A 125 -16.64 2.42 -29.21
N THR A 126 -16.57 1.58 -28.16
CA THR A 126 -15.34 0.92 -27.73
C THR A 126 -15.19 -0.42 -28.44
N PHE A 127 -14.17 -0.55 -29.27
CA PHE A 127 -13.88 -1.79 -29.99
C PHE A 127 -12.37 -1.98 -30.13
N ASP A 128 -11.93 -3.23 -30.22
CA ASP A 128 -10.54 -3.55 -30.49
C ASP A 128 -10.16 -3.06 -31.90
N LYS A 129 -9.38 -1.99 -31.96
CA LYS A 129 -8.81 -1.46 -33.20
C LYS A 129 -7.59 -2.24 -33.67
N GLY A 130 -7.05 -3.12 -32.84
CA GLY A 130 -5.83 -3.85 -33.13
C GLY A 130 -4.57 -3.01 -33.13
N LEU A 131 -4.62 -1.88 -32.44
CA LEU A 131 -3.54 -0.87 -32.42
C LEU A 131 -2.79 -0.86 -31.08
N PHE A 132 -2.90 -1.93 -30.29
CA PHE A 132 -2.10 -2.08 -29.09
C PHE A 132 -0.83 -2.86 -29.43
N TYR A 133 0.29 -2.18 -29.36
CA TYR A 133 1.61 -2.69 -29.70
C TYR A 133 2.44 -2.78 -28.42
N THR A 134 2.86 -4.00 -28.04
CA THR A 134 3.78 -4.20 -26.90
C THR A 134 5.19 -3.74 -27.25
N THR A 135 5.55 -3.87 -28.52
CA THR A 135 6.76 -3.33 -29.13
C THR A 135 6.42 -2.78 -30.52
N PRO A 136 7.27 -1.95 -31.16
CA PRO A 136 6.98 -1.43 -32.49
C PRO A 136 6.74 -2.51 -33.57
N GLN A 137 7.15 -3.75 -33.32
CA GLN A 137 7.02 -4.88 -34.24
C GLN A 137 5.99 -5.93 -33.78
N GLU A 138 5.50 -5.86 -32.54
CA GLU A 138 4.66 -6.90 -31.94
C GLU A 138 3.34 -6.32 -31.46
N ARG A 139 2.27 -6.93 -31.96
CA ARG A 139 0.89 -6.63 -31.58
C ARG A 139 0.46 -7.59 -30.48
N TYR A 140 -0.33 -7.07 -29.53
CA TYR A 140 -0.96 -7.86 -28.46
C TYR A 140 -2.18 -8.64 -28.95
#